data_AF-A0A968JK26-F1
#
_entry.id   AF-A0A968JK26-F1
#
_cell.length_a   1.000
_cell.length_b   1.000
_cell.length_c   1.000
_cell.angle_alpha   90.00
_cell.angle_beta   90.00
_cell.angle_gamma   90.00
#
_symmetry.space_group_name_H-M   'P 1'
#
loop_
_entity.id
_entity.type
_entity.pdbx_description
1 polymer ?
#
loop_
_entity_poly.entity_id
_entity_poly.type
_entity_poly.pdbx_seq_one_letter_code
_entity_poly.pdbx_strand_id
1 'polypeptide(L)'
;MKGVLRRFKDDERIVLWDLYNEPGNNHLPDQVFPLVKKVFQWAREINPTQPVTVGIWRRQREFQEVIDFCLNNSDIISFHNYGAYEGMAKDIANFKSYGKPLVCSEYLARGNNSTFETILPLLQREQVAAINWGFVDGKTQTKYPWNHPLNVIAIEPWHHEIYQKDGTPYRQSEVALIQQLTGRAN
;
A
#
# COMPACT_ATOMS: atom_id res chain seq x y z
N MET A 1 -0.54 -15.60 12.14
CA MET A 1 -1.56 -14.54 12.31
C MET A 1 -2.13 -14.47 13.73
N LYS A 2 -2.99 -15.41 14.19
CA LYS A 2 -3.68 -15.31 15.49
C LYS A 2 -2.78 -15.00 16.70
N GLY A 3 -1.61 -15.63 16.78
CA GLY A 3 -0.67 -15.40 17.89
C GLY A 3 -0.16 -13.96 17.96
N VAL A 4 0.18 -13.36 16.81
CA VAL A 4 0.64 -11.96 16.72
C VAL A 4 -0.49 -11.01 17.11
N LEU A 5 -1.67 -11.18 16.51
CA LEU A 5 -2.83 -10.36 16.84
C LEU A 5 -3.17 -10.43 18.33
N ARG A 6 -3.26 -11.62 18.95
CA ARG A 6 -3.54 -11.75 20.39
C ARG A 6 -2.49 -11.07 21.26
N ARG A 7 -1.21 -11.17 20.89
CA ARG A 7 -0.09 -10.63 21.68
C ARG A 7 -0.10 -9.11 21.74
N PHE A 8 -0.61 -8.45 20.70
CA PHE A 8 -0.56 -7.00 20.52
C PHE A 8 -1.94 -6.37 20.34
N LYS A 9 -3.03 -7.08 20.66
CA LYS A 9 -4.41 -6.64 20.38
C LYS A 9 -4.80 -5.31 21.04
N ASP A 10 -4.09 -4.92 22.10
CA ASP A 10 -4.32 -3.68 22.86
C ASP A 10 -3.09 -2.74 22.80
N ASP A 11 -2.12 -2.98 21.91
CA ASP A 11 -0.91 -2.16 21.78
C ASP A 11 -1.19 -0.86 21.01
N GLU A 12 -1.21 0.28 21.71
CA GLU A 12 -1.54 1.59 21.14
C GLU A 12 -0.54 2.09 20.08
N ARG A 13 0.65 1.48 19.98
CA ARG A 13 1.63 1.83 18.94
C ARG A 13 1.25 1.28 17.57
N ILE A 14 0.34 0.31 17.53
CA ILE A 14 -0.20 -0.25 16.29
C ILE A 14 -1.37 0.63 15.86
N VAL A 15 -1.34 1.10 14.62
CA VAL A 15 -2.36 2.01 14.08
C VAL A 15 -3.37 1.31 13.16
N LEU A 16 -2.99 0.18 12.58
CA LEU A 16 -3.76 -0.55 11.58
C LEU A 16 -3.20 -1.98 11.45
N TRP A 17 -4.09 -2.94 11.27
CA TRP A 17 -3.73 -4.31 10.88
C TRP A 17 -4.08 -4.54 9.41
N ASP A 18 -3.08 -4.60 8.54
CA ASP A 18 -3.24 -5.20 7.21
C ASP A 18 -3.16 -6.73 7.35
N LEU A 19 -4.31 -7.39 7.18
CA LEU A 19 -4.43 -8.82 7.42
C LEU A 19 -3.91 -9.66 6.25
N TYR A 20 -3.84 -9.08 5.04
CA TYR A 20 -3.41 -9.75 3.82
C TYR A 20 -3.07 -8.71 2.74
N ASN A 21 -1.81 -8.71 2.27
CA ASN A 21 -1.27 -7.67 1.38
C ASN A 21 -2.01 -7.50 0.05
N GLU A 22 -2.13 -8.56 -0.76
CA GLU A 22 -2.68 -8.47 -2.12
C GLU A 22 -3.50 -9.71 -2.49
N PRO A 23 -4.73 -9.83 -1.99
CA PRO A 23 -5.61 -10.89 -2.41
C PRO A 23 -5.84 -10.77 -3.92
N GLY A 24 -5.38 -11.79 -4.62
CA GLY A 24 -5.50 -11.89 -6.05
C GLY A 24 -4.23 -11.72 -6.82
N ASN A 25 -3.09 -11.27 -6.25
CA ASN A 25 -1.86 -11.13 -7.05
C ASN A 25 -1.45 -12.43 -7.79
N ASN A 26 -1.83 -13.59 -7.28
CA ASN A 26 -1.66 -14.91 -7.91
C ASN A 26 -2.65 -15.25 -9.06
N HIS A 27 -3.58 -14.37 -9.41
CA HIS A 27 -4.63 -14.59 -10.43
C HIS A 27 -5.63 -15.72 -10.13
N LEU A 28 -5.79 -16.13 -8.87
CA LEU A 28 -6.62 -17.28 -8.49
C LEU A 28 -7.68 -16.88 -7.44
N PRO A 29 -8.81 -16.24 -7.85
CA PRO A 29 -9.83 -15.73 -6.94
C PRO A 29 -10.43 -16.83 -6.05
N ASP A 30 -10.78 -17.99 -6.62
CA ASP A 30 -11.41 -19.09 -5.88
C ASP A 30 -10.51 -19.69 -4.80
N GLN A 31 -9.19 -19.63 -4.99
CA GLN A 31 -8.23 -20.15 -4.03
C GLN A 31 -7.94 -19.15 -2.91
N VAL A 32 -7.89 -17.85 -3.23
CA VAL A 32 -7.58 -16.81 -2.24
C VAL A 32 -8.79 -16.47 -1.38
N PHE A 33 -10.01 -16.52 -1.92
CA PHE A 33 -11.20 -16.04 -1.23
C PHE A 33 -11.50 -16.78 0.09
N PRO A 34 -11.41 -18.13 0.19
CA PRO A 34 -11.58 -18.83 1.45
C PRO A 34 -10.59 -18.39 2.53
N LEU A 35 -9.36 -18.04 2.14
CA LEU A 35 -8.35 -17.55 3.07
C LEU A 35 -8.65 -16.12 3.52
N VAL A 36 -9.07 -15.23 2.61
CA VAL A 36 -9.50 -13.86 2.95
C VAL A 36 -10.63 -13.88 4.00
N LYS A 37 -11.64 -14.73 3.80
CA LYS A 37 -12.73 -14.90 4.78
C LYS A 37 -12.20 -15.34 6.14
N LYS A 38 -11.26 -16.30 6.17
CA LYS A 38 -10.64 -16.81 7.40
C LYS A 38 -9.81 -15.74 8.13
N VAL A 39 -9.01 -14.94 7.42
CA VAL A 39 -8.18 -13.92 8.08
C VAL A 39 -9.04 -12.85 8.77
N PHE A 40 -10.12 -12.40 8.14
CA PHE A 40 -11.09 -11.51 8.78
C PHE A 40 -11.77 -12.18 9.98
N GLN A 41 -12.27 -13.41 9.82
CA GLN A 41 -12.88 -14.16 10.92
C GLN A 41 -11.93 -14.24 12.12
N TRP A 42 -10.67 -14.63 11.88
CA TRP A 42 -9.67 -14.77 12.92
C TRP A 42 -9.31 -13.45 13.60
N ALA A 43 -9.29 -12.34 12.86
CA ALA A 43 -9.09 -11.02 13.42
C ALA A 43 -10.27 -10.61 14.31
N ARG A 44 -11.51 -10.83 13.85
CA ARG A 44 -12.73 -10.51 14.61
C ARG A 44 -12.91 -11.39 15.85
N GLU A 45 -12.50 -12.65 15.82
CA GLU A 45 -12.45 -13.53 17.00
C GLU A 45 -11.51 -13.00 18.10
N ILE A 46 -10.42 -12.33 17.70
CA ILE A 46 -9.44 -11.77 18.63
C ILE A 46 -9.85 -10.36 19.09
N ASN A 47 -10.54 -9.64 18.20
CA ASN A 47 -11.06 -8.29 18.42
C ASN A 47 -9.97 -7.31 18.91
N PRO A 48 -8.95 -7.02 18.07
CA PRO A 48 -7.97 -5.98 18.37
C PRO A 48 -8.65 -4.61 18.48
N THR A 49 -8.10 -3.71 19.31
CA THR A 49 -8.61 -2.34 19.44
C THR A 49 -8.31 -1.48 18.22
N GLN A 50 -7.32 -1.87 17.41
CA GLN A 50 -6.95 -1.19 16.18
C GLN A 50 -7.82 -1.65 14.99
N PRO A 51 -8.05 -0.78 13.99
CA PRO A 51 -8.79 -1.14 12.78
C PRO A 51 -8.09 -2.26 12.01
N VAL A 52 -8.87 -3.03 11.26
CA VAL A 52 -8.36 -4.07 10.35
C VAL A 52 -8.67 -3.75 8.89
N THR A 53 -7.80 -4.19 7.99
CA THR A 53 -7.96 -4.03 6.54
C THR A 53 -7.31 -5.16 5.75
N VAL A 54 -7.54 -5.16 4.44
CA VAL A 54 -6.91 -6.03 3.44
C VAL A 54 -6.72 -5.21 2.16
N GLY A 55 -5.49 -5.18 1.64
CA GLY A 55 -5.09 -4.33 0.52
C GLY A 55 -5.75 -4.70 -0.82
N ILE A 56 -6.51 -3.78 -1.41
CA ILE A 56 -7.11 -3.97 -2.73
C ILE A 56 -6.07 -3.65 -3.82
N TRP A 57 -5.55 -4.71 -4.45
CA TRP A 57 -4.62 -4.61 -5.58
C TRP A 57 -5.29 -4.91 -6.92
N ARG A 58 -6.02 -6.02 -7.03
CA ARG A 58 -6.72 -6.40 -8.27
C ARG A 58 -8.12 -5.82 -8.33
N ARG A 59 -8.51 -5.39 -9.53
CA ARG A 59 -9.77 -4.70 -9.84
C ARG A 59 -10.50 -5.33 -11.04
N GLN A 60 -10.06 -6.52 -11.46
CA GLN A 60 -10.70 -7.26 -12.54
C GLN A 60 -12.01 -7.92 -12.06
N ARG A 61 -12.96 -8.12 -12.98
CA ARG A 61 -14.32 -8.59 -12.66
C ARG A 61 -14.35 -9.92 -11.93
N GLU A 62 -13.43 -10.82 -12.22
CA GLU A 62 -13.30 -12.12 -11.57
C GLU A 62 -12.93 -12.03 -10.07
N PHE A 63 -12.43 -10.87 -9.61
CA PHE A 63 -12.15 -10.61 -8.20
C PHE A 63 -13.26 -9.86 -7.48
N GLN A 64 -14.39 -9.54 -8.15
CA GLN A 64 -15.43 -8.67 -7.59
C GLN A 64 -15.94 -9.17 -6.23
N GLU A 65 -16.20 -10.47 -6.09
CA GLU A 65 -16.66 -11.03 -4.80
C GLU A 65 -15.63 -10.87 -3.67
N VAL A 66 -14.34 -11.02 -4.00
CA VAL A 66 -13.24 -10.83 -3.04
C VAL A 66 -13.14 -9.35 -2.65
N ILE A 67 -13.23 -8.46 -3.64
CA ILE A 67 -13.16 -7.01 -3.46
C ILE A 67 -14.33 -6.54 -2.59
N ASP A 68 -15.56 -6.92 -2.92
CA ASP A 68 -16.77 -6.56 -2.16
C ASP A 68 -16.69 -7.07 -0.73
N PHE A 69 -16.19 -8.30 -0.53
CA PHE A 69 -15.98 -8.82 0.81
C PHE A 69 -14.96 -7.99 1.60
N CYS A 70 -13.81 -7.64 1.00
CA CYS A 70 -12.80 -6.83 1.67
C CYS A 70 -13.35 -5.44 2.01
N LEU A 71 -13.99 -4.76 1.05
CA LEU A 71 -14.59 -3.44 1.23
C LEU A 71 -15.62 -3.43 2.36
N ASN A 72 -16.43 -4.49 2.47
CA ASN A 72 -17.45 -4.59 3.52
C ASN A 72 -16.86 -4.92 4.90
N ASN A 73 -15.80 -5.73 4.97
CA ASN A 73 -15.26 -6.23 6.24
C ASN A 73 -14.09 -5.41 6.81
N SER A 74 -13.45 -4.55 6.01
CA SER A 74 -12.41 -3.65 6.48
C SER A 74 -12.98 -2.45 7.24
N ASP A 75 -12.34 -2.05 8.33
CA ASP A 75 -12.68 -0.82 9.08
C ASP A 75 -12.14 0.43 8.35
N ILE A 76 -11.01 0.28 7.66
CA ILE A 76 -10.35 1.28 6.81
C ILE A 76 -10.11 0.63 5.45
N ILE A 77 -10.34 1.33 4.34
CA ILE A 77 -10.05 0.77 3.02
C ILE A 77 -8.58 1.02 2.69
N SER A 78 -7.80 -0.06 2.51
CA SER A 78 -6.46 0.03 1.94
C SER A 78 -6.44 -0.44 0.49
N PHE A 79 -5.58 0.18 -0.33
CA PHE A 79 -5.42 -0.17 -1.74
C PHE A 79 -4.00 0.10 -2.23
N HIS A 80 -3.58 -0.64 -3.25
CA HIS A 80 -2.30 -0.46 -3.92
C HIS A 80 -2.53 0.21 -5.27
N ASN A 81 -1.67 1.15 -5.63
CA ASN A 81 -1.68 1.78 -6.95
C ASN A 81 -0.29 2.29 -7.33
N TYR A 82 0.23 1.73 -8.42
CA TYR A 82 1.54 2.05 -9.00
C TYR A 82 1.43 2.80 -10.34
N GLY A 83 0.28 3.41 -10.60
CA GLY A 83 -0.02 4.14 -11.82
C GLY A 83 0.21 5.65 -11.67
N ALA A 84 0.10 6.34 -12.80
CA ALA A 84 0.16 7.79 -12.88
C ALA A 84 -1.02 8.48 -12.17
N TYR A 85 -0.95 9.81 -12.10
CA TYR A 85 -1.91 10.68 -11.41
C TYR A 85 -3.38 10.33 -11.70
N GLU A 86 -3.75 10.13 -12.97
CA GLU A 86 -5.14 9.90 -13.38
C GLU A 86 -5.66 8.56 -12.84
N GLY A 87 -4.81 7.52 -12.86
CA GLY A 87 -5.14 6.21 -12.31
C GLY A 87 -5.32 6.26 -10.80
N MET A 88 -4.42 6.95 -10.10
CA MET A 88 -4.51 7.16 -8.66
C MET A 88 -5.78 7.95 -8.29
N ALA A 89 -6.04 9.07 -8.97
CA ALA A 89 -7.21 9.92 -8.72
C ALA A 89 -8.52 9.16 -8.94
N LYS A 90 -8.59 8.31 -9.97
CA LYS A 90 -9.76 7.46 -10.23
C LYS A 90 -10.02 6.48 -9.10
N ASP A 91 -8.98 5.80 -8.60
CA ASP A 91 -9.13 4.87 -7.49
C ASP A 91 -9.55 5.58 -6.20
N ILE A 92 -8.95 6.72 -5.90
CA ILE A 92 -9.35 7.54 -4.74
C ILE A 92 -10.84 7.90 -4.84
N ALA A 93 -11.29 8.40 -5.99
CA ALA A 93 -12.70 8.76 -6.18
C ALA A 93 -13.64 7.56 -5.99
N ASN A 94 -13.27 6.40 -6.53
CA ASN A 94 -14.04 5.16 -6.35
C ASN A 94 -14.12 4.74 -4.88
N PHE A 95 -12.99 4.66 -4.17
CA PHE A 95 -12.96 4.19 -2.79
C PHE A 95 -13.55 5.19 -1.79
N LYS A 96 -13.47 6.49 -2.06
CA LYS A 96 -14.14 7.52 -1.23
C LYS A 96 -15.66 7.34 -1.17
N SER A 97 -16.27 6.78 -2.22
CA SER A 97 -17.72 6.55 -2.26
C SER A 97 -18.23 5.60 -1.18
N TYR A 98 -17.36 4.77 -0.59
CA TYR A 98 -17.70 3.84 0.49
C TYR A 98 -17.74 4.49 1.88
N GLY A 99 -17.35 5.76 2.01
CA GLY A 99 -17.47 6.51 3.27
C GLY A 99 -16.54 6.04 4.40
N LYS A 100 -15.49 5.28 4.09
CA LYS A 100 -14.47 4.82 5.05
C LYS A 100 -13.16 5.58 4.88
N PRO A 101 -12.33 5.72 5.94
CA PRO A 101 -10.98 6.25 5.80
C PRO A 101 -10.17 5.45 4.78
N LEU A 102 -9.27 6.11 4.06
CA LEU A 102 -8.48 5.51 3.00
C LEU A 102 -6.98 5.51 3.31
N VAL A 103 -6.32 4.41 2.96
CA VAL A 103 -4.86 4.26 2.97
C VAL A 103 -4.39 3.73 1.62
N CYS A 104 -3.56 4.47 0.91
CA CYS A 104 -2.76 3.92 -0.18
C CYS A 104 -1.55 3.20 0.44
N SER A 105 -1.67 1.90 0.66
CA SER A 105 -0.68 1.11 1.44
C SER A 105 0.56 0.72 0.65
N GLU A 106 0.49 0.82 -0.69
CA GLU A 106 1.64 0.70 -1.56
C GLU A 106 1.47 1.60 -2.80
N TYR A 107 2.50 2.38 -3.10
CA TYR A 107 2.63 3.18 -4.33
C TYR A 107 4.10 3.41 -4.66
N LEU A 108 4.30 4.23 -5.71
CA LEU A 108 5.54 4.62 -6.34
C LEU A 108 6.03 3.58 -7.34
N ALA A 109 6.10 3.97 -8.60
CA ALA A 109 6.70 3.20 -9.67
C ALA A 109 7.11 4.22 -10.72
N ARG A 110 8.35 4.73 -10.61
CA ARG A 110 8.77 5.90 -11.39
C ARG A 110 8.65 5.69 -12.90
N GLY A 111 8.92 4.47 -13.37
CA GLY A 111 8.74 4.09 -14.78
C GLY A 111 7.29 4.13 -15.30
N ASN A 112 6.30 4.13 -14.39
CA ASN A 112 4.87 4.26 -14.71
C ASN A 112 4.35 5.69 -14.52
N ASN A 113 5.24 6.69 -14.39
CA ASN A 113 4.91 8.08 -14.03
C ASN A 113 4.20 8.21 -12.66
N SER A 114 4.40 7.23 -11.78
CA SER A 114 3.98 7.28 -10.38
C SER A 114 5.17 7.78 -9.56
N THR A 115 5.22 9.09 -9.29
CA THR A 115 6.33 9.76 -8.59
C THR A 115 5.83 10.47 -7.33
N PHE A 116 6.74 10.82 -6.42
CA PHE A 116 6.35 11.58 -5.23
C PHE A 116 5.75 12.94 -5.59
N GLU A 117 6.31 13.63 -6.58
CA GLU A 117 5.89 14.96 -7.03
C GLU A 117 4.46 14.99 -7.56
N THR A 118 3.98 13.88 -8.15
CA THR A 118 2.64 13.80 -8.72
C THR A 118 1.65 13.16 -7.73
N ILE A 119 2.07 12.13 -7.01
CA ILE A 119 1.17 11.29 -6.21
C ILE A 119 1.00 11.80 -4.78
N LEU A 120 2.07 12.26 -4.10
CA LEU A 120 1.93 12.70 -2.71
C LEU A 120 1.05 13.94 -2.53
N PRO A 121 1.18 15.01 -3.35
CA PRO A 121 0.27 16.15 -3.26
C PRO A 121 -1.19 15.77 -3.51
N LEU A 122 -1.44 14.81 -4.42
CA LEU A 122 -2.76 14.25 -4.66
C LEU A 122 -3.30 13.56 -3.40
N LEU A 123 -2.54 12.60 -2.84
CA LEU A 123 -2.96 11.86 -1.64
C LEU A 123 -3.21 12.80 -0.46
N GLN A 124 -2.34 13.81 -0.25
CA GLN A 124 -2.51 14.82 0.79
C GLN A 124 -3.80 15.63 0.59
N ARG A 125 -4.03 16.19 -0.61
CA ARG A 125 -5.23 16.96 -0.93
C ARG A 125 -6.50 16.14 -0.72
N GLU A 126 -6.44 14.87 -1.09
CA GLU A 126 -7.57 13.95 -0.95
C GLU A 126 -7.70 13.35 0.45
N GLN A 127 -6.84 13.71 1.41
CA GLN A 127 -6.81 13.20 2.78
C GLN A 127 -6.69 11.67 2.85
N VAL A 128 -5.88 11.10 1.97
CA VAL A 128 -5.57 9.66 1.92
C VAL A 128 -4.20 9.44 2.56
N ALA A 129 -4.13 8.57 3.56
CA ALA A 129 -2.85 8.18 4.15
C ALA A 129 -2.02 7.37 3.13
N ALA A 130 -0.70 7.47 3.19
CA ALA A 130 0.19 6.88 2.19
C ALA A 130 1.33 6.10 2.84
N ILE A 131 1.61 4.90 2.34
CA ILE A 131 2.77 4.09 2.71
C ILE A 131 3.53 3.78 1.42
N ASN A 132 4.78 4.23 1.34
CA ASN A 132 5.62 4.01 0.16
C ASN A 132 6.12 2.57 0.10
N TRP A 133 6.04 1.93 -1.06
CA TRP A 133 6.73 0.67 -1.28
C TRP A 133 8.21 0.94 -1.58
N GLY A 134 9.11 0.25 -0.88
CA GLY A 134 10.55 0.51 -0.93
C GLY A 134 11.00 1.63 0.01
N PHE A 135 12.27 1.61 0.40
CA PHE A 135 12.84 2.62 1.30
C PHE A 135 14.32 2.85 1.03
N VAL A 136 15.11 1.77 1.04
CA VAL A 136 16.56 1.80 0.90
C VAL A 136 17.02 0.75 -0.12
N ASP A 137 18.10 1.04 -0.86
CA ASP A 137 18.85 0.10 -1.71
C ASP A 137 19.39 -1.08 -0.93
N GLY A 138 18.49 -2.05 -0.71
CA GLY A 138 18.67 -3.11 0.25
C GLY A 138 18.54 -4.49 -0.36
N LYS A 139 18.34 -5.48 0.52
CA LYS A 139 18.18 -6.88 0.15
C LYS A 139 16.98 -7.13 -0.75
N THR A 140 15.95 -6.29 -0.67
CA THR A 140 14.72 -6.38 -1.46
C THR A 140 14.91 -5.96 -2.91
N GLN A 141 15.96 -5.20 -3.22
CA GLN A 141 16.33 -4.79 -4.58
C GLN A 141 15.16 -4.12 -5.34
N THR A 142 14.37 -3.32 -4.64
CA THR A 142 13.15 -2.72 -5.21
C THR A 142 13.43 -1.44 -5.99
N LYS A 143 14.70 -0.98 -6.11
CA LYS A 143 15.07 -0.01 -7.15
C LYS A 143 14.93 -0.55 -8.57
N TYR A 144 14.91 -1.87 -8.77
CA TYR A 144 14.73 -2.46 -10.09
C TYR A 144 13.23 -2.63 -10.40
N PRO A 145 12.77 -2.27 -11.61
CA PRO A 145 11.41 -2.55 -12.06
C PRO A 145 11.09 -4.04 -12.06
N TRP A 146 9.80 -4.37 -12.00
CA TRP A 146 9.36 -5.74 -12.22
C TRP A 146 9.88 -6.27 -13.56
N ASN A 147 10.34 -7.52 -13.57
CA ASN A 147 10.93 -8.20 -14.74
C ASN A 147 12.23 -7.56 -15.28
N HIS A 148 12.91 -6.71 -14.50
CA HIS A 148 14.24 -6.19 -14.87
C HIS A 148 15.25 -7.35 -15.03
N PRO A 149 16.07 -7.38 -16.09
CA PRO A 149 17.04 -8.46 -16.30
C PRO A 149 18.06 -8.59 -15.16
N LEU A 150 18.22 -9.81 -14.62
CA LEU A 150 19.11 -10.08 -13.48
C LEU A 150 20.60 -9.78 -13.75
N ASN A 151 21.00 -9.74 -15.02
CA ASN A 151 22.38 -9.46 -15.44
C ASN A 151 22.64 -7.96 -15.71
N VAL A 152 21.64 -7.09 -15.55
CA VAL A 152 21.77 -5.65 -15.80
C VAL A 152 21.73 -4.90 -14.48
N ILE A 153 22.87 -4.33 -14.07
CA ILE A 153 22.99 -3.62 -12.77
C ILE A 153 22.55 -2.16 -12.88
N ALA A 154 22.73 -1.54 -14.06
CA ALA A 154 22.33 -0.16 -14.31
C ALA A 154 20.81 -0.01 -14.36
N ILE A 155 20.29 1.00 -13.66
CA ILE A 155 18.87 1.34 -13.65
C ILE A 155 18.67 2.84 -13.40
N GLU A 156 17.91 3.49 -14.26
CA GLU A 156 17.42 4.88 -14.09
C GLU A 156 16.08 5.02 -14.85
N PRO A 157 15.03 5.61 -14.25
CA PRO A 157 14.94 5.95 -12.83
C PRO A 157 14.87 4.70 -11.94
N TRP A 158 15.29 4.83 -10.68
CA TRP A 158 15.00 3.81 -9.67
C TRP A 158 13.49 3.61 -9.52
N HIS A 159 13.06 2.37 -9.29
CA HIS A 159 11.64 2.03 -9.27
C HIS A 159 10.93 2.48 -8.00
N HIS A 160 11.36 2.00 -6.82
CA HIS A 160 10.66 2.19 -5.54
C HIS A 160 11.49 2.88 -4.43
N GLU A 161 12.81 2.74 -4.44
CA GLU A 161 13.64 3.14 -3.30
C GLU A 161 13.89 4.66 -3.21
N ILE A 162 14.13 5.14 -1.99
CA ILE A 162 14.32 6.57 -1.66
C ILE A 162 15.78 6.85 -1.30
N TYR A 163 16.43 5.91 -0.61
CA TYR A 163 17.78 6.06 -0.08
C TYR A 163 18.75 5.02 -0.63
N GLN A 164 20.01 5.41 -0.73
CA GLN A 164 21.14 4.50 -0.86
C GLN A 164 21.42 3.78 0.46
N LYS A 165 22.26 2.74 0.42
CA LYS A 165 22.65 1.93 1.60
C LYS A 165 23.19 2.73 2.77
N ASP A 166 23.87 3.83 2.49
CA ASP A 166 24.47 4.73 3.47
C ASP A 166 23.50 5.81 3.99
N GLY A 167 22.25 5.80 3.52
CA GLY A 167 21.24 6.79 3.87
C GLY A 167 21.27 8.05 3.00
N THR A 168 22.16 8.14 2.01
CA THR A 168 22.15 9.24 1.04
C THR A 168 20.89 9.17 0.17
N PRO A 169 20.12 10.26 0.01
CA PRO A 169 18.97 10.28 -0.89
C PRO A 169 19.34 9.91 -2.33
N TYR A 170 18.51 9.10 -2.98
CA TYR A 170 18.57 8.91 -4.44
C TYR A 170 18.25 10.23 -5.17
N ARG A 171 17.20 10.93 -4.72
CA ARG A 171 16.85 12.28 -5.18
C ARG A 171 16.56 13.18 -3.99
N GLN A 172 17.38 14.22 -3.81
CA GLN A 172 17.23 15.17 -2.70
C GLN A 172 15.89 15.92 -2.74
N SER A 173 15.39 16.21 -3.94
CA SER A 173 14.10 16.89 -4.14
C SER A 173 12.91 16.06 -3.64
N GLU A 174 12.94 14.73 -3.81
CA GLU A 174 11.87 13.84 -3.33
C GLU A 174 11.83 13.81 -1.80
N VAL A 175 13.00 13.70 -1.15
CA VAL A 175 13.09 13.76 0.33
C VAL A 175 12.63 15.11 0.87
N ALA A 176 13.04 16.21 0.23
CA ALA A 176 12.61 17.55 0.61
C ALA A 176 11.08 17.71 0.49
N LEU A 177 10.48 17.19 -0.59
CA LEU A 177 9.03 17.19 -0.76
C LEU A 177 8.32 16.36 0.31
N ILE A 178 8.80 15.14 0.58
CA ILE A 178 8.23 14.28 1.64
C ILE A 178 8.26 15.02 2.99
N GLN A 179 9.39 15.63 3.34
CA GLN A 179 9.53 16.42 4.57
C GLN A 179 8.60 17.64 4.59
N GLN A 180 8.45 18.34 3.47
CA GLN A 180 7.53 19.47 3.36
C GLN A 180 6.06 19.06 3.58
N LEU A 181 5.64 17.92 3.04
CA LEU A 181 4.24 17.46 3.12
C LEU A 181 3.92 16.74 4.44
N THR A 182 4.92 16.20 5.12
CA THR A 182 4.76 15.44 6.38
C THR A 182 5.23 16.18 7.62
N GLY A 183 5.96 17.29 7.45
CA GLY A 183 6.33 18.18 8.53
C GLY A 183 5.07 18.67 9.24
N ARG A 184 5.09 18.66 10.57
CA ARG A 184 4.01 19.28 11.35
C ARG A 184 3.86 20.73 10.90
N ALA A 185 2.63 21.16 10.61
CA ALA A 185 2.35 22.59 10.60
C ALA A 185 2.75 23.12 11.97
N ASN A 186 3.76 23.99 12.00
CA ASN A 186 4.14 24.72 13.21
C ASN A 186 3.00 25.64 13.64
#